data_AF-A0A412FH23-F1
#
_entry.id   AF-A0A412FH23-F1
#
_cell.length_a   1.000
_cell.length_b   1.000
_cell.length_c   1.000
_cell.angle_alpha   90.00
_cell.angle_beta   90.00
_cell.angle_gamma   90.00
#
_symmetry.space_group_name_H-M   'P 1'
#
loop_
_entity.id
_entity.type
_entity.pdbx_description
1 polymer ?
#
loop_
_entity_poly.entity_id
_entity_poly.type
_entity_poly.pdbx_seq_one_letter_code
_entity_poly.pdbx_strand_id
1 'polypeptide(L)'
;MDYTVIINSRSYDLPKKTVSVMNKLDEVLKVDNLNIKARQKFEKLHEFVKDILGEANAKEILESDNLDEIDLSDLSITVLKINDAYNKPLNDYKMEKMRATLNSAQIDKINNLVNSATAMANLPGAANA
;
A
#
# COMPACT_ATOMS: atom_id res chain seq x y z
N MET A 1 3.46 1.25 14.87
CA MET A 1 3.64 0.82 13.47
C MET A 1 4.81 1.60 12.94
N ASP A 2 5.79 0.86 12.44
CA ASP A 2 6.94 1.45 11.76
C ASP A 2 6.61 1.49 10.28
N TYR A 3 6.96 2.61 9.64
CA TYR A 3 6.67 2.86 8.24
C TYR A 3 8.01 3.00 7.52
N THR A 4 8.16 2.27 6.43
CA THR A 4 9.42 2.22 5.69
C THR A 4 9.11 2.21 4.21
N VAL A 5 9.81 3.04 3.45
CA VAL A 5 9.72 3.08 1.99
C VAL A 5 11.00 2.55 1.37
N ILE A 6 10.87 1.78 0.29
CA ILE A 6 12.02 1.26 -0.48
C ILE A 6 12.14 2.05 -1.78
N ILE A 7 13.25 2.76 -1.94
CA ILE A 7 13.55 3.59 -3.12
C ILE A 7 14.99 3.31 -3.53
N ASN A 8 15.22 3.06 -4.83
CA ASN A 8 16.54 2.73 -5.38
C ASN A 8 17.24 1.58 -4.62
N SER A 9 16.47 0.55 -4.25
CA SER A 9 16.92 -0.61 -3.44
C SER A 9 17.41 -0.28 -2.03
N ARG A 10 17.19 0.95 -1.54
CA ARG A 10 17.49 1.40 -0.18
C ARG A 10 16.22 1.59 0.62
N SER A 11 16.36 1.42 1.93
CA SER A 11 15.28 1.49 2.88
C SER A 11 15.35 2.80 3.65
N TYR A 12 14.24 3.54 3.71
CA TYR A 12 14.16 4.81 4.42
C TYR A 12 13.01 4.76 5.42
N ASP A 13 13.30 5.12 6.67
CA ASP A 13 12.30 5.22 7.71
C ASP A 13 11.44 6.46 7.50
N LEU A 14 10.13 6.27 7.61
CA LEU A 14 9.15 7.33 7.50
C LEU A 14 8.69 7.76 8.91
N PRO A 15 8.33 9.03 9.09
CA PRO A 15 7.69 9.48 10.31
C PRO A 15 6.37 8.73 10.54
N LYS A 16 5.88 8.74 11.78
CA LYS A 16 4.58 8.11 12.10
C LYS A 16 3.48 8.76 11.28
N LYS A 17 2.54 7.95 10.78
CA LYS A 17 1.33 8.39 10.10
C LYS A 17 0.41 9.17 11.05
N THR A 18 0.62 10.46 11.16
CA THR A 18 -0.21 11.39 11.94
C THR A 18 -1.17 12.16 11.02
N VAL A 19 -2.15 12.85 11.60
CA VAL A 19 -3.03 13.76 10.84
C VAL A 19 -2.23 14.82 10.08
N SER A 20 -1.16 15.35 10.67
CA SER A 20 -0.30 16.33 10.01
C SER A 20 0.39 15.75 8.77
N VAL A 21 0.97 14.55 8.88
CA VAL A 21 1.58 13.84 7.74
C VAL A 21 0.54 13.54 6.66
N MET A 22 -0.67 13.11 7.06
CA MET A 22 -1.74 12.83 6.12
C MET A 22 -2.26 14.07 5.41
N ASN A 23 -2.37 15.21 6.09
CA ASN A 23 -2.76 16.46 5.44
C ASN A 23 -1.74 16.87 4.37
N LYS A 24 -0.44 16.80 4.70
CA LYS A 24 0.63 17.07 3.74
C LYS A 24 0.57 16.12 2.54
N LEU A 25 0.35 14.83 2.81
CA LEU A 25 0.22 13.81 1.77
C LEU A 25 -1.01 14.06 0.88
N ASP A 26 -2.16 14.38 1.46
CA ASP A 26 -3.40 14.69 0.73
C ASP A 26 -3.24 15.91 -0.19
N GLU A 27 -2.51 16.93 0.26
CA GLU A 27 -2.18 18.10 -0.56
C GLU A 27 -1.36 17.72 -1.80
N VAL A 28 -0.32 16.90 -1.61
CA VAL A 28 0.55 16.46 -2.73
C VAL A 28 -0.07 15.36 -3.60
N LEU A 29 -1.12 14.67 -3.16
CA LEU A 29 -1.85 13.73 -4.02
C LEU A 29 -2.92 14.41 -4.88
N LYS A 30 -3.31 15.65 -4.55
CA LYS A 30 -4.37 16.41 -5.24
C LYS A 30 -3.83 17.56 -6.10
N VAL A 31 -2.51 17.75 -6.16
CA VAL A 31 -1.85 18.89 -6.82
C VAL A 31 -2.23 19.00 -8.29
N ASP A 32 -2.49 17.89 -8.97
CA ASP A 32 -2.91 17.91 -10.36
C ASP A 32 -4.27 18.56 -10.58
N ASN A 33 -5.14 18.49 -9.56
CA ASN A 33 -6.47 19.09 -9.56
C ASN A 33 -6.45 20.57 -9.14
N LEU A 34 -5.30 21.09 -8.72
CA LEU A 34 -5.16 22.50 -8.35
C LEU A 34 -4.92 23.35 -9.60
N ASN A 35 -5.56 24.53 -9.64
CA ASN A 35 -5.32 25.53 -10.68
C ASN A 35 -4.02 26.31 -10.39
N ILE A 36 -2.87 25.62 -10.50
CA ILE A 36 -1.53 26.17 -10.26
C ILE A 36 -0.58 25.82 -11.41
N LYS A 37 0.51 26.58 -11.54
CA LYS A 37 1.52 26.36 -12.58
C LYS A 37 2.29 25.07 -12.33
N ALA A 38 2.76 24.42 -13.41
CA ALA A 38 3.55 23.19 -13.34
C ALA A 38 4.74 23.29 -12.38
N ARG A 39 5.53 24.38 -12.45
CA ARG A 39 6.64 24.64 -11.51
C ARG A 39 6.20 24.55 -10.04
N GLN A 40 5.08 25.20 -9.69
CA GLN A 40 4.56 25.20 -8.32
C GLN A 40 4.07 23.81 -7.89
N LYS A 41 3.56 23.00 -8.83
CA LYS A 41 3.19 21.60 -8.57
C LYS A 41 4.41 20.81 -8.08
N PHE A 42 5.49 20.85 -8.85
CA PHE A 42 6.69 20.10 -8.54
C PHE A 42 7.47 20.66 -7.35
N GLU A 43 7.42 21.97 -7.10
CA GLU A 43 7.94 22.56 -5.86
C GLU A 43 7.25 21.98 -4.62
N LYS A 44 5.92 21.85 -4.65
CA LYS A 44 5.15 21.22 -3.56
C LYS A 44 5.52 19.74 -3.36
N LEU A 45 5.67 18.98 -4.45
CA LEU A 45 6.10 17.58 -4.36
C LEU A 45 7.50 17.47 -3.75
N HIS A 46 8.43 18.30 -4.20
CA HIS A 46 9.81 18.28 -3.72
C HIS A 46 9.92 18.69 -2.25
N GLU A 47 9.20 19.74 -1.84
CA GLU A 47 9.12 20.17 -0.43
C GLU A 47 8.59 19.04 0.46
N PHE A 48 7.51 18.36 0.03
CA PHE A 48 6.96 17.22 0.75
C PHE A 48 7.96 16.07 0.92
N VAL A 49 8.70 15.72 -0.14
CA VAL A 49 9.71 14.66 -0.07
C VAL A 49 10.79 15.01 0.96
N LYS A 50 11.29 16.26 0.96
CA LYS A 50 12.26 16.74 1.95
C LYS A 50 11.70 16.74 3.37
N ASP A 51 10.44 17.13 3.55
CA ASP A 51 9.77 17.14 4.85
C ASP A 51 9.62 15.74 5.45
N ILE A 52 9.38 14.74 4.61
CA ILE A 52 9.11 13.36 5.05
C ILE A 52 10.39 12.55 5.21
N LEU A 53 11.33 12.68 4.26
CA LEU A 53 12.55 11.86 4.23
C LEU A 53 13.78 12.59 4.79
N GLY A 54 13.70 13.91 4.98
CA GLY A 54 14.85 14.76 5.28
C GLY A 54 15.61 15.16 4.02
N GLU A 55 16.25 16.33 4.05
CA GLU A 55 16.94 16.91 2.89
C GLU A 55 18.04 16.01 2.34
N ALA A 56 18.84 15.38 3.22
CA ALA A 56 19.94 14.51 2.81
C ALA A 56 19.45 13.28 2.04
N ASN A 57 18.41 12.60 2.53
CA ASN A 57 17.85 11.44 1.86
C ASN A 57 17.11 11.83 0.58
N ALA A 58 16.41 12.96 0.58
CA ALA A 58 15.74 13.47 -0.62
C ALA A 58 16.75 13.75 -1.75
N LYS A 59 17.88 14.40 -1.43
CA LYS A 59 18.96 14.64 -2.39
C LYS A 59 19.62 13.35 -2.87
N GLU A 60 19.82 12.38 -1.99
CA GLU A 60 20.34 11.06 -2.40
C GLU A 60 19.40 10.33 -3.35
N ILE A 61 18.10 10.37 -3.08
CA ILE A 61 17.07 9.67 -3.86
C ILE A 61 16.87 10.32 -5.23
N LEU A 62 16.84 11.66 -5.27
CA LEU A 62 16.51 12.45 -6.46
C LEU A 62 17.75 12.92 -7.23
N GLU A 63 18.95 12.56 -6.76
CA GLU A 63 20.27 12.89 -7.32
C GLU A 63 20.62 14.40 -7.35
N SER A 64 19.66 15.29 -7.05
CA SER A 64 19.85 16.73 -6.94
C SER A 64 18.87 17.35 -5.94
N ASP A 65 19.21 18.53 -5.44
CA ASP A 65 18.32 19.43 -4.69
C ASP A 65 17.82 20.60 -5.55
N ASN A 66 18.27 20.70 -6.80
CA ASN A 66 17.80 21.66 -7.78
C ASN A 66 16.64 21.05 -8.58
N LEU A 67 15.45 21.64 -8.46
CA LEU A 67 14.25 21.14 -9.15
C LEU A 67 14.41 21.12 -10.69
N ASP A 68 15.25 21.99 -11.24
CA ASP A 68 15.49 22.04 -12.69
C ASP A 68 16.43 20.91 -13.19
N GLU A 69 17.03 20.14 -12.27
CA GLU A 69 17.91 18.99 -12.54
C GLU A 69 17.28 17.65 -12.15
N ILE A 70 16.22 17.66 -11.34
CA ILE A 70 15.53 16.45 -10.86
C ILE A 70 14.63 15.90 -11.96
N ASP A 71 14.66 14.57 -12.17
CA ASP A 71 13.63 13.90 -12.98
C ASP A 71 12.27 13.99 -12.27
N LEU A 72 11.32 14.68 -12.91
CA LEU A 72 10.00 14.94 -12.33
C LEU A 72 9.14 13.67 -12.19
N SER A 73 9.42 12.63 -12.98
CA SER A 73 8.81 11.31 -12.84
C SER A 73 9.33 10.63 -11.59
N ASP A 74 10.64 10.67 -11.33
CA ASP A 74 11.24 10.09 -10.13
C ASP A 74 10.74 10.79 -8.86
N LEU A 75 10.59 12.11 -8.91
CA LEU A 75 9.97 12.88 -7.84
C LEU A 75 8.52 12.43 -7.58
N SER A 76 7.71 12.31 -8.65
CA SER A 76 6.31 11.90 -8.54
C SER A 76 6.17 10.46 -8.03
N ILE A 77 6.98 9.53 -8.55
CA ILE A 77 7.02 8.12 -8.13
C ILE A 77 7.45 8.02 -6.67
N THR A 78 8.39 8.85 -6.21
CA THR A 78 8.82 8.90 -4.81
C THR A 78 7.64 9.24 -3.89
N VAL A 79 6.83 10.25 -4.23
CA VAL A 79 5.62 10.61 -3.47
C VAL A 79 4.63 9.45 -3.43
N LEU A 80 4.40 8.77 -4.56
CA LEU A 80 3.50 7.61 -4.64
C LEU A 80 4.00 6.43 -3.78
N LYS A 81 5.31 6.14 -3.80
CA LYS A 81 5.90 5.10 -2.94
C LYS A 81 5.75 5.42 -1.45
N ILE A 82 5.88 6.69 -1.06
CA ILE A 82 5.61 7.14 0.32
C ILE A 82 4.15 6.88 0.68
N ASN A 83 3.20 7.23 -0.20
CA ASN A 83 1.77 6.95 0.02
C ASN A 83 1.51 5.44 0.19
N ASP A 84 2.09 4.62 -0.69
CA ASP A 84 1.94 3.17 -0.65
C ASP A 84 2.50 2.59 0.65
N ALA A 85 3.67 3.05 1.11
CA ALA A 85 4.25 2.66 2.38
C ALA A 85 3.32 2.97 3.57
N TYR A 86 2.67 4.14 3.57
CA TYR A 86 1.68 4.49 4.59
C TYR A 86 0.39 3.68 4.53
N ASN A 87 0.01 3.16 3.36
CA ASN A 87 -1.22 2.39 3.18
C ASN A 87 -1.01 0.88 3.33
N LYS A 88 0.23 0.40 3.18
CA LYS A 88 0.59 -1.01 3.26
C LYS A 88 0.06 -1.70 4.53
N PRO A 89 0.21 -1.18 5.76
CA PRO A 89 -0.27 -1.89 6.95
C PRO A 89 -1.79 -2.10 6.95
N LEU A 90 -2.55 -1.13 6.42
CA LEU A 90 -4.01 -1.24 6.32
C LEU A 90 -4.43 -2.23 5.22
N ASN A 91 -3.72 -2.22 4.10
CA ASN A 91 -3.96 -3.14 2.99
C ASN A 91 -3.63 -4.57 3.39
N ASP A 92 -2.50 -4.79 4.06
CA ASP A 92 -2.08 -6.08 4.60
C ASP A 92 -3.13 -6.62 5.58
N TYR A 93 -3.62 -5.78 6.50
CA TYR A 93 -4.69 -6.18 7.43
C TYR A 93 -5.99 -6.59 6.72
N LYS A 94 -6.42 -5.82 5.71
CA LYS A 94 -7.62 -6.14 4.92
C LYS A 94 -7.44 -7.44 4.14
N MET A 95 -6.27 -7.64 3.52
CA MET A 95 -5.94 -8.85 2.78
C MET A 95 -5.91 -10.08 3.69
N GLU A 96 -5.32 -9.97 4.87
CA GLU A 96 -5.28 -11.07 5.83
C GLU A 96 -6.68 -11.48 6.29
N LYS A 97 -7.53 -10.51 6.62
CA LYS A 97 -8.94 -10.76 6.95
C LYS A 97 -9.69 -11.44 5.80
N MET A 98 -9.45 -10.99 4.56
CA MET A 98 -10.07 -11.60 3.38
C MET A 98 -9.60 -13.04 3.16
N ARG A 99 -8.30 -13.32 3.33
CA ARG A 99 -7.74 -14.69 3.25
C ARG A 99 -8.34 -15.60 4.32
N ALA A 100 -8.48 -15.12 5.56
CA ALA A 100 -9.10 -15.89 6.63
C ALA A 100 -10.54 -16.29 6.29
N THR A 101 -11.35 -15.37 5.76
CA THR A 101 -12.73 -15.65 5.33
C THR A 101 -12.80 -16.63 4.15
N LEU A 102 -11.88 -16.52 3.18
CA LEU A 102 -11.83 -17.46 2.06
C LEU A 102 -11.45 -18.87 2.52
N ASN A 103 -10.50 -18.98 3.44
CA ASN A 103 -10.08 -20.26 4.01
C ASN A 103 -11.22 -20.91 4.81
N SER A 104 -11.93 -20.14 5.65
CA SER A 104 -13.07 -20.67 6.40
C SER A 104 -14.18 -21.17 5.48
N ALA A 105 -14.53 -20.40 4.45
CA ALA A 105 -15.55 -20.81 3.47
C ALA A 105 -15.16 -22.08 2.68
N GLN A 106 -13.87 -22.28 2.40
CA GLN A 106 -13.37 -23.51 1.76
C GLN A 106 -13.45 -24.71 2.71
N ILE A 107 -13.07 -24.52 3.98
CA ILE A 107 -13.20 -25.55 5.03
C ILE A 107 -14.67 -25.97 5.19
N ASP A 108 -15.60 -25.01 5.23
CA ASP A 108 -17.03 -25.30 5.35
C ASP A 108 -17.56 -26.13 4.16
N LYS A 109 -17.11 -25.83 2.93
CA LYS A 109 -17.45 -26.62 1.74
C LYS A 109 -16.92 -28.06 1.84
N ILE A 110 -15.68 -28.25 2.30
CA ILE A 110 -15.10 -29.59 2.49
C ILE A 110 -15.89 -30.37 3.54
N ASN A 111 -16.20 -29.74 4.68
CA ASN A 111 -16.97 -30.36 5.74
C ASN A 111 -18.37 -30.78 5.25
N ASN A 112 -19.04 -29.93 4.46
CA ASN A 112 -20.34 -30.28 3.88
C ASN A 112 -20.26 -31.45 2.89
N LEU A 113 -19.19 -31.54 2.09
CA LEU A 113 -18.97 -32.66 1.18
C LEU A 113 -18.71 -33.97 1.93
N VAL A 114 -17.86 -33.95 2.97
CA VAL A 114 -17.60 -35.12 3.84
C VAL A 114 -18.89 -35.58 4.51
N ASN A 115 -19.64 -34.66 5.12
CA ASN A 115 -20.91 -34.98 5.77
C ASN A 115 -21.91 -35.59 4.77
N SER A 116 -21.99 -35.06 3.56
CA SER A 116 -22.86 -35.58 2.49
C SER A 116 -22.41 -36.98 2.05
N ALA A 117 -21.10 -37.22 1.90
CA ALA A 117 -20.56 -38.53 1.56
C ALA A 117 -20.81 -39.57 2.65
N THR A 118 -20.62 -39.22 3.92
CA THR A 118 -20.93 -40.08 5.07
C THR A 118 -22.43 -40.37 5.16
N ALA A 119 -23.29 -39.39 4.91
CA ALA A 119 -24.74 -39.59 4.88
C ALA A 119 -25.15 -40.56 3.77
N MET A 120 -24.55 -40.44 2.56
CA MET A 120 -24.78 -41.38 1.45
C MET A 120 -24.30 -42.80 1.78
N ALA A 121 -23.12 -42.93 2.41
CA ALA A 121 -22.58 -44.24 2.80
C ALA A 121 -23.43 -44.96 3.88
N ASN A 122 -24.14 -44.18 4.70
CA ASN A 122 -24.99 -44.70 5.78
C ASN A 122 -26.48 -44.89 5.37
N LEU A 123 -26.83 -44.66 4.10
CA LEU A 123 -28.18 -44.97 3.60
C LEU A 123 -28.38 -46.49 3.58
N PRO A 124 -29.42 -47.04 4.25
CA PRO A 124 -29.74 -48.46 4.16
C PRO A 124 -30.32 -48.74 2.77
N GLY A 125 -29.51 -49.30 1.86
CA GLY A 125 -30.00 -49.67 0.52
C GLY A 125 -29.00 -49.93 -0.61
N ALA A 126 -27.69 -50.03 -0.38
CA ALA A 126 -26.73 -50.47 -1.42
C ALA A 126 -26.30 -51.95 -1.27
N ALA A 127 -27.03 -52.73 -0.48
CA ALA A 127 -26.98 -54.18 -0.47
C ALA A 127 -28.36 -54.67 -0.89
N ASN A 128 -28.53 -54.93 -2.19
CA ASN A 128 -29.51 -55.79 -2.87
C ASN A 128 -29.59 -55.35 -4.34
N ALA A 129 -28.49 -55.59 -5.06
CA ALA A 129 -28.54 -55.86 -6.50
C ALA A 129 -28.80 -57.36 -6.68
#